data_AF-A0A8J6MZ99-F1
#
_entry.id   AF-A0A8J6MZ99-F1
#
_cell.length_a   1.000
_cell.length_b   1.000
_cell.length_c   1.000
_cell.angle_alpha   90.00
_cell.angle_beta   90.00
_cell.angle_gamma   90.00
#
_symmetry.space_group_name_H-M   'P 1'
#
loop_
_entity.id
_entity.type
_entity.pdbx_description
1 polymer ?
#
loop_
_entity_poly.entity_id
_entity_poly.type
_entity_poly.pdbx_seq_one_letter_code
_entity_poly.pdbx_strand_id
1 'polypeptide(L)'
;MGRKTFWKVLFISVLTVLLFTGWQMTTVEAETTKVAGISSGDRGTKEDPGNLNLILLNNPGYKKERKGPVEFPHKRHAYEYRIFCWDCHHVYKDGENVWVPWGETKRCSQCHDPKKKEP
;
A
#
# COMPACT_ATOMS: atom_id res chain seq x y z
N MET A 1 24.63 -3.04 -49.44
CA MET A 1 23.98 -4.16 -48.73
C MET A 1 22.61 -4.42 -49.36
N GLY A 2 22.27 -5.66 -49.72
CA GLY A 2 20.98 -5.97 -50.35
C GLY A 2 19.81 -5.84 -49.36
N ARG A 3 18.63 -5.40 -49.80
CA ARG A 3 17.43 -5.23 -48.94
C ARG A 3 17.11 -6.47 -48.09
N LYS A 4 17.41 -7.66 -48.64
CA LYS A 4 17.26 -8.95 -47.95
C LYS A 4 18.31 -9.19 -46.85
N THR A 5 19.55 -8.73 -47.04
CA THR A 5 20.60 -8.84 -46.01
C THR A 5 20.39 -7.80 -44.92
N PHE A 6 19.89 -6.61 -45.26
CA PHE A 6 19.51 -5.58 -44.29
C PHE A 6 18.40 -6.08 -43.35
N TRP A 7 17.33 -6.66 -43.88
CA TRP A 7 16.21 -7.12 -43.05
C TRP A 7 16.57 -8.34 -42.18
N LYS A 8 17.44 -9.24 -42.66
CA LYS A 8 17.96 -10.36 -41.86
C LYS A 8 18.81 -9.88 -40.69
N VAL A 9 19.69 -8.90 -40.90
CA VAL A 9 20.53 -8.33 -39.83
C VAL A 9 19.66 -7.57 -38.82
N LEU A 10 18.64 -6.85 -39.29
CA LEU A 10 17.73 -6.09 -38.43
C LEU A 10 16.86 -7.00 -37.56
N PHE A 11 16.36 -8.13 -38.11
CA PHE A 11 15.55 -9.09 -37.35
C PHE A 11 16.37 -9.85 -36.30
N ILE A 12 17.60 -10.26 -36.65
CA ILE A 12 18.51 -10.95 -35.73
C ILE A 12 18.93 -10.00 -34.59
N SER A 13 19.23 -8.74 -34.90
CA SER A 13 19.55 -7.71 -33.90
C SER A 13 18.41 -7.49 -32.90
N VAL A 14 17.16 -7.36 -33.36
CA VAL A 14 16.00 -7.17 -32.48
C VAL A 14 15.75 -8.40 -31.60
N LEU A 15 15.89 -9.61 -32.15
CA LEU A 15 15.73 -10.85 -31.39
C LEU A 15 16.81 -11.00 -30.30
N THR A 16 18.06 -10.63 -30.60
CA THR A 16 19.14 -10.65 -29.61
C THR A 16 18.93 -9.65 -28.48
N VAL A 17 18.39 -8.46 -28.77
CA VAL A 17 18.05 -7.46 -27.75
C VAL A 17 16.92 -7.95 -26.86
N LEU A 18 15.86 -8.54 -27.44
CA LEU A 18 14.72 -9.07 -26.68
C LEU A 18 15.10 -10.21 -25.73
N LEU A 19 15.99 -11.11 -26.18
CA LEU A 19 16.51 -12.19 -25.32
C LEU A 19 17.43 -11.66 -24.21
N PHE A 20 18.26 -10.65 -24.49
CA PHE A 20 19.11 -10.02 -23.49
C PHE A 20 18.29 -9.25 -22.44
N THR A 21 17.25 -8.52 -22.86
CA THR A 21 16.34 -7.82 -21.92
C THR A 21 15.49 -8.78 -21.11
N GLY A 22 15.11 -9.93 -21.68
CA GLY A 22 14.37 -10.97 -20.97
C GLY A 22 15.16 -11.60 -19.82
N TRP A 23 16.49 -11.71 -19.95
CA TRP A 23 17.36 -12.19 -18.87
C TRP A 23 17.46 -11.16 -17.72
N GLN A 24 17.49 -9.86 -17.99
CA GLN A 24 17.59 -8.85 -16.93
C GLN A 24 16.36 -8.77 -16.01
N MET A 25 15.19 -9.27 -16.44
CA MET A 25 13.95 -9.18 -15.65
C MET A 25 13.85 -10.23 -14.53
N THR A 26 14.54 -11.38 -14.62
CA THR A 26 14.41 -12.45 -13.61
C THR A 26 15.26 -12.21 -12.36
N THR A 27 16.21 -11.27 -12.39
CA THR A 27 17.04 -10.94 -11.21
C THR A 27 16.43 -9.86 -10.32
N VAL A 28 15.41 -9.10 -10.79
CA VAL A 28 14.77 -8.03 -10.02
C VAL A 28 13.79 -8.58 -8.96
N GLU A 29 13.13 -9.71 -9.21
CA GLU A 29 12.23 -10.36 -8.23
C GLU A 29 12.99 -10.99 -7.04
N ALA A 30 14.23 -11.44 -7.26
CA ALA A 30 15.02 -12.12 -6.24
C ALA A 30 15.61 -11.17 -5.17
N GLU A 31 15.77 -9.88 -5.49
CA GLU A 31 16.35 -8.89 -4.56
C GLU A 31 15.27 -8.11 -3.79
N THR A 32 14.12 -7.83 -4.41
CA THR A 32 12.98 -7.18 -3.73
C THR A 32 12.41 -8.03 -2.59
N THR A 33 12.45 -9.36 -2.73
CA THR A 33 12.09 -10.30 -1.66
C THR A 33 13.08 -10.34 -0.49
N LYS A 34 14.35 -9.95 -0.70
CA LYS A 34 15.36 -9.86 0.39
C LYS A 34 15.29 -8.55 1.17
N VAL A 35 14.91 -7.44 0.53
CA VAL A 35 14.82 -6.12 1.19
C VAL A 35 13.55 -5.95 2.03
N ALA A 36 12.48 -6.68 1.72
CA ALA A 36 11.27 -6.72 2.55
C ALA A 36 11.48 -7.32 3.96
N GLY A 37 12.65 -7.90 4.23
CA GLY A 37 12.95 -8.62 5.48
C GLY A 37 13.50 -7.79 6.64
N ILE A 38 13.80 -6.49 6.49
CA ILE A 38 14.43 -5.70 7.58
C ILE A 38 13.86 -4.28 7.69
N SER A 39 12.70 -4.16 8.34
CA SER A 39 12.46 -3.24 9.48
C SER A 39 11.05 -3.56 9.99
N SER A 40 10.86 -4.00 11.23
CA SER A 40 10.77 -3.10 12.36
C SER A 40 10.77 -3.95 13.62
N GLY A 41 11.64 -3.62 14.57
CA GLY A 41 11.47 -4.09 15.94
C GLY A 41 10.27 -3.37 16.54
N ASP A 42 9.20 -4.10 16.85
CA ASP A 42 8.32 -3.73 17.94
C ASP A 42 7.78 -4.97 18.65
N ARG A 43 7.77 -4.87 19.97
CA ARG A 43 7.65 -5.97 20.92
C ARG A 43 6.16 -6.24 21.14
N GLY A 44 5.58 -7.13 20.35
CA GLY A 44 4.20 -7.63 20.50
C GLY A 44 4.18 -9.15 20.67
N THR A 45 3.58 -9.61 21.75
CA THR A 45 3.46 -11.00 22.20
C THR A 45 2.94 -11.99 21.15
N LYS A 46 3.76 -13.02 20.90
CA LYS A 46 3.48 -14.41 20.47
C LYS A 46 2.18 -14.72 19.70
N GLU A 47 2.38 -14.91 18.39
CA GLU A 47 1.75 -15.83 17.42
C GLU A 47 0.23 -15.72 17.10
N ASP A 48 -0.11 -15.04 15.99
CA ASP A 48 -1.35 -15.29 15.22
C ASP A 48 -1.11 -15.06 13.70
N PRO A 49 -1.19 -16.10 12.85
CA PRO A 49 -1.05 -15.98 11.39
C PRO A 49 -2.18 -15.18 10.71
N GLY A 50 -3.20 -14.75 11.46
CA GLY A 50 -4.35 -13.95 11.03
C GLY A 50 -4.32 -12.46 11.44
N ASN A 51 -3.19 -11.88 11.86
CA ASN A 51 -3.13 -10.46 12.23
C ASN A 51 -3.28 -9.52 11.00
N LEU A 52 -4.53 -9.27 10.63
CA LEU A 52 -5.02 -8.44 9.53
C LEU A 52 -4.97 -6.93 9.84
N ASN A 53 -3.93 -6.46 10.54
CA ASN A 53 -3.78 -5.04 10.93
C ASN A 53 -5.07 -4.51 11.58
N LEU A 54 -5.46 -5.13 12.69
CA LEU A 54 -6.65 -4.78 13.45
C LEU A 54 -6.43 -3.46 14.23
N ILE A 55 -7.26 -2.47 13.95
CA ILE A 55 -7.28 -1.16 14.61
C ILE A 55 -8.52 -1.10 15.49
N LEU A 56 -8.37 -0.84 16.78
CA LEU A 56 -9.51 -0.65 17.68
C LEU A 56 -9.97 0.82 17.64
N LEU A 57 -11.15 1.08 17.07
CA LEU A 57 -11.77 2.39 17.06
C LEU A 57 -12.52 2.62 18.37
N ASN A 58 -11.83 3.28 19.30
CA ASN A 58 -12.36 3.62 20.60
C ASN A 58 -11.80 4.98 21.06
N ASN A 59 -12.56 6.05 20.85
CA ASN A 59 -12.18 7.39 21.28
C ASN A 59 -12.89 7.76 22.60
N PRO A 60 -12.18 8.41 23.55
CA PRO A 60 -12.74 8.75 24.86
C PRO A 60 -13.90 9.76 24.79
N GLY A 61 -14.01 10.53 23.71
CA GLY A 61 -15.09 11.49 23.50
C GLY A 61 -16.40 10.89 22.99
N TYR A 62 -16.42 9.60 22.64
CA TYR A 62 -17.67 8.94 22.24
C TYR A 62 -18.66 8.88 23.40
N LYS A 63 -19.96 9.04 23.11
CA LYS A 63 -21.04 8.89 24.10
C LYS A 63 -20.94 7.52 24.79
N LYS A 64 -21.32 7.44 26.07
CA LYS A 64 -21.26 6.18 26.84
C LYS A 64 -22.34 5.18 26.41
N GLU A 65 -23.52 5.68 26.07
CA GLU A 65 -24.66 4.88 25.58
C GLU A 65 -24.50 4.55 24.10
N ARG A 66 -23.51 3.71 23.79
CA ARG A 66 -23.23 3.26 22.42
C ARG A 66 -22.85 1.79 22.42
N LYS A 67 -22.84 1.21 21.22
CA LYS A 67 -22.16 -0.07 21.00
C LYS A 67 -20.67 0.08 21.32
N GLY A 68 -20.07 -0.99 21.83
CA GLY A 68 -18.69 -1.03 22.30
C GLY A 68 -17.64 -0.61 21.25
N PRO A 69 -16.35 -0.69 21.60
CA PRO A 69 -15.25 -0.48 20.66
C PRO A 69 -15.45 -1.25 19.36
N VAL A 70 -15.10 -0.63 18.22
CA VAL A 70 -15.22 -1.28 16.91
C VAL A 70 -13.85 -1.77 16.47
N GLU A 71 -13.77 -3.06 16.14
CA GLU A 71 -12.59 -3.64 15.52
C GLU A 71 -12.60 -3.32 14.02
N PHE A 72 -11.54 -2.66 13.55
CA PHE A 72 -11.37 -2.27 12.16
C PHE A 72 -10.20 -3.04 11.53
N PRO A 73 -10.46 -4.06 10.70
CA PRO A 73 -9.43 -4.83 10.02
C PRO A 73 -8.93 -4.04 8.79
N HIS A 74 -7.85 -3.26 8.95
CA HIS A 74 -7.37 -2.36 7.90
C HIS A 74 -6.99 -3.11 6.62
N LYS A 75 -6.29 -4.25 6.74
CA LYS A 75 -5.87 -5.03 5.55
C LYS A 75 -7.05 -5.58 4.75
N ARG A 76 -8.17 -5.94 5.41
CA ARG A 76 -9.37 -6.43 4.70
C ARG A 76 -9.99 -5.34 3.84
N HIS A 77 -10.02 -4.10 4.32
CA HIS A 77 -10.54 -2.98 3.54
C HIS A 77 -9.75 -2.76 2.25
N ALA A 78 -8.41 -2.84 2.32
CA ALA A 78 -7.56 -2.68 1.15
C ALA A 78 -7.63 -3.89 0.20
N TYR A 79 -7.51 -5.12 0.71
CA TYR A 79 -7.31 -6.30 -0.14
C TYR A 79 -8.62 -7.01 -0.52
N GLU A 80 -9.55 -7.16 0.42
CA GLU A 80 -10.81 -7.87 0.18
C GLU A 80 -11.87 -6.93 -0.38
N TYR A 81 -12.07 -5.78 0.28
CA TYR A 81 -13.10 -4.82 -0.11
C TYR A 81 -12.63 -3.87 -1.21
N ARG A 82 -11.32 -3.88 -1.53
CA ARG A 82 -10.71 -3.10 -2.60
C ARG A 82 -11.01 -1.60 -2.50
N ILE A 83 -11.07 -1.10 -1.26
CA ILE A 83 -11.23 0.33 -0.96
C ILE A 83 -9.90 1.01 -1.20
N PHE A 84 -9.92 2.20 -1.83
CA PHE A 84 -8.70 2.93 -2.11
C PHE A 84 -8.18 3.62 -0.84
N CYS A 85 -6.85 3.75 -0.73
CA CYS A 85 -6.23 4.40 0.43
C CYS A 85 -6.79 5.82 0.65
N TRP A 86 -7.03 6.56 -0.43
CA TRP A 86 -7.52 7.94 -0.40
C TRP A 86 -8.99 8.09 0.03
N ASP A 87 -9.75 7.00 0.06
CA ASP A 87 -11.14 7.02 0.56
C ASP A 87 -11.18 7.20 2.08
N CYS A 88 -10.10 6.86 2.79
CA CYS A 88 -9.96 7.03 4.24
C CYS A 88 -8.84 8.00 4.62
N HIS A 89 -7.69 7.93 3.95
CA HIS A 89 -6.57 8.83 4.19
C HIS A 89 -6.79 10.16 3.46
N HIS A 90 -7.62 11.00 4.07
CA HIS A 90 -8.17 12.21 3.46
C HIS A 90 -7.51 13.51 3.95
N VAL A 91 -6.19 13.59 3.91
CA VAL A 91 -5.50 14.82 4.35
C VAL A 91 -5.59 15.86 3.24
N TYR A 92 -6.51 16.81 3.37
CA TYR A 92 -6.71 17.87 2.38
C TYR A 92 -5.91 19.15 2.69
N LYS A 93 -5.26 19.70 1.66
CA LYS A 93 -4.72 21.07 1.65
C LYS A 93 -5.16 21.74 0.35
N ASP A 94 -5.68 22.96 0.47
CA ASP A 94 -6.15 23.76 -0.69
C ASP A 94 -7.16 23.01 -1.60
N GLY A 95 -7.96 22.11 -1.02
CA GLY A 95 -8.96 21.32 -1.74
C GLY A 95 -8.43 20.02 -2.35
N GLU A 96 -7.13 19.74 -2.27
CA GLU A 96 -6.50 18.53 -2.81
C GLU A 96 -6.05 17.57 -1.71
N ASN A 97 -6.25 16.28 -1.92
CA ASN A 97 -5.75 15.27 -1.00
C ASN A 97 -4.23 15.12 -1.20
N VAL A 98 -3.47 15.53 -0.19
CA VAL A 98 -2.00 15.51 -0.20
C VAL A 98 -1.41 14.31 0.53
N TRP A 99 -2.24 13.35 0.94
CA TRP A 99 -1.75 12.16 1.63
C TRP A 99 -0.99 11.24 0.68
N VAL A 100 0.10 10.68 1.20
CA VAL A 100 0.97 9.71 0.51
C VAL A 100 1.28 8.53 1.44
N PRO A 101 1.51 7.31 0.92
CA PRO A 101 1.72 6.11 1.74
C PRO A 101 2.88 6.16 2.73
N TRP A 102 3.90 6.96 2.45
CA TRP A 102 5.07 7.19 3.32
C TRP A 102 4.91 8.41 4.23
N GLY A 103 3.75 9.07 4.19
CA GLY A 103 3.43 10.22 5.03
C GLY A 103 2.94 9.81 6.42
N GLU A 104 2.96 10.77 7.35
CA GLU A 104 2.38 10.57 8.68
C GLU A 104 0.88 10.26 8.56
N THR A 105 0.43 9.21 9.24
CA THR A 105 -0.99 8.88 9.35
C THR A 105 -1.53 9.30 10.70
N LYS A 106 -2.56 10.15 10.69
CA LYS A 106 -3.21 10.70 11.88
C LYS A 106 -4.50 9.94 12.19
N ARG A 107 -4.88 9.88 13.47
CA ARG A 107 -6.20 9.37 13.88
C ARG A 107 -7.28 10.40 13.55
N CYS A 108 -8.48 9.92 13.21
CA CYS A 108 -9.63 10.78 12.90
C CYS A 108 -9.87 11.84 13.99
N SER A 109 -9.76 11.43 15.26
CA SER A 109 -10.00 12.27 16.43
C SER A 109 -9.01 13.41 16.65
N GLN A 110 -7.90 13.45 15.90
CA GLN A 110 -6.95 14.57 15.95
C GLN A 110 -7.46 15.79 15.20
N CYS A 111 -8.37 15.61 14.24
CA CYS A 111 -8.96 16.70 13.45
C CYS A 111 -10.48 16.77 13.60
N HIS A 112 -11.16 15.64 13.77
CA HIS A 112 -12.61 15.56 13.97
C HIS A 112 -12.95 15.36 15.44
N ASP A 113 -13.78 16.23 16.02
CA ASP A 113 -14.13 16.14 17.43
C ASP A 113 -15.18 15.04 17.63
N PRO A 114 -14.87 13.94 18.36
CA PRO A 114 -15.82 12.84 18.58
C PRO A 114 -17.08 13.25 19.35
N LYS A 115 -17.11 14.44 19.96
CA LYS A 115 -18.28 14.98 20.66
C LYS A 115 -19.17 15.83 19.76
N LYS A 116 -18.69 16.24 18.58
CA LYS A 116 -19.43 17.08 17.65
C LYS A 116 -19.83 16.26 16.43
N LYS A 117 -20.90 16.70 15.78
CA LYS A 117 -21.24 16.19 14.46
C LYS A 117 -20.37 16.97 13.47
N GLU A 118 -19.53 16.25 12.74
CA GLU A 118 -18.77 16.83 11.64
C GLU A 118 -19.72 17.10 10.46
N PRO A 119 -19.51 18.19 9.70
CA PRO A 119 -20.29 18.52 8.52
C PRO A 119 -20.06 17.53 7.36
#